data_AF-A0A9W8CMT6-F1
#
_entry.id   AF-A0A9W8CMT6-F1
#
_cell.length_a   1.000
_cell.length_b   1.000
_cell.length_c   1.000
_cell.angle_alpha   90.00
_cell.angle_beta   90.00
_cell.angle_gamma   90.00
#
_symmetry.space_group_name_H-M   'P 1'
#
loop_
_entity.id
_entity.type
_entity.pdbx_description
1 polymer ?
#
loop_
_entity_poly.entity_id
_entity_poly.type
_entity_poly.pdbx_seq_one_letter_code
_entity_poly.pdbx_strand_id
1 'polypeptide(L)'
;MEASRSTIIKSILVREGPKTINQLFTAAHKSFPEQFKGVSRHKFKRVYLKNLKEFKHVEIKPVRDPEVLEKLRQDPESRVTAAKKEAWLVRISDSLITKYESGKVDLGTSHKNIIEKIEQERSKSKDFWAGSTNKPHDWRAVLEASGHKVSL
;
A
#
# COMPACT_ATOMS: atom_id res chain seq x y z
N MET A 1 -5.89 0.10 15.59
CA MET A 1 -5.85 -0.67 14.33
C MET A 1 -4.40 -0.72 13.86
N GLU A 2 -3.87 -1.92 13.61
CA GLU A 2 -2.52 -2.06 13.06
C GLU A 2 -2.50 -1.61 11.59
N ALA A 3 -1.57 -0.71 11.23
CA ALA A 3 -1.39 -0.32 9.84
C ALA A 3 -0.89 -1.53 9.03
N SER A 4 -1.49 -1.77 7.86
CA SER A 4 -1.04 -2.87 7.00
C SER A 4 0.44 -2.71 6.63
N ARG A 5 1.21 -3.80 6.59
CA ARG A 5 2.62 -3.80 6.19
C ARG A 5 2.86 -3.09 4.84
N SER A 6 1.91 -3.23 3.91
CA SER A 6 1.92 -2.58 2.61
C SER A 6 1.78 -1.05 2.71
N THR A 7 0.97 -0.58 3.65
CA THR A 7 0.82 0.86 3.97
C THR A 7 2.10 1.42 4.56
N ILE A 8 2.74 0.67 5.47
CA ILE A 8 4.01 1.05 6.10
C ILE A 8 5.14 1.16 5.06
N ILE A 9 5.25 0.20 4.15
CA ILE A 9 6.26 0.25 3.09
C ILE A 9 6.07 1.51 2.22
N LYS A 10 4.81 1.83 1.87
CA LYS A 10 4.49 3.02 1.08
C LYS A 10 4.81 4.33 1.83
N SER A 11 4.49 4.42 3.12
CA SER A 11 4.78 5.62 3.91
C SER A 11 6.28 5.86 4.06
N ILE A 12 7.08 4.79 4.24
CA ILE A 12 8.54 4.90 4.30
C ILE A 12 9.10 5.45 2.98
N LEU A 13 8.64 4.91 1.84
CA LEU A 13 9.09 5.35 0.52
C LEU A 13 8.73 6.80 0.19
N VAL A 14 7.64 7.31 0.75
CA VAL A 14 7.22 8.69 0.57
C VAL A 14 8.03 9.63 1.45
N ARG A 15 8.18 9.28 2.74
CA ARG A 15 8.89 10.11 3.72
C ARG A 15 10.40 10.18 3.44
N GLU A 16 11.00 9.06 3.10
CA GLU A 16 12.46 8.92 3.01
C GLU A 16 12.96 8.78 1.57
N GLY A 17 12.05 8.79 0.60
CA GLY A 17 12.37 8.70 -0.82
C GLY A 17 12.75 7.30 -1.32
N PRO A 18 13.27 7.21 -2.56
CA PRO A 18 13.62 5.96 -3.20
C PRO A 18 14.75 5.23 -2.47
N LYS A 19 14.59 3.92 -2.25
CA LYS A 19 15.57 3.09 -1.52
C LYS A 19 15.83 1.77 -2.22
N THR A 20 17.00 1.19 -1.98
CA THR A 20 17.23 -0.22 -2.34
C THR A 20 16.34 -1.13 -1.50
N ILE A 21 16.10 -2.36 -1.97
CA ILE A 21 15.32 -3.37 -1.23
C ILE A 21 15.89 -3.61 0.17
N ASN A 22 17.21 -3.48 0.33
CA ASN A 22 17.89 -3.76 1.59
C ASN A 22 17.70 -2.63 2.58
N GLN A 23 17.96 -1.39 2.15
CA GLN A 23 17.69 -0.20 2.95
C GLN A 23 16.21 -0.14 3.34
N LEU A 24 15.29 -0.44 2.41
CA LEU A 24 13.87 -0.45 2.70
C LEU A 24 13.49 -1.52 3.73
N PHE A 25 14.09 -2.71 3.64
CA PHE A 25 13.91 -3.77 4.63
C PHE A 25 14.43 -3.36 6.01
N THR A 26 15.64 -2.81 6.09
CA THR A 26 16.24 -2.35 7.35
C THR A 26 15.43 -1.20 7.95
N ALA A 27 15.05 -0.21 7.15
CA ALA A 27 14.22 0.92 7.57
C ALA A 27 12.86 0.47 8.11
N ALA A 28 12.22 -0.53 7.47
CA ALA A 28 10.96 -1.10 7.94
C ALA A 28 11.11 -1.81 9.29
N HIS A 29 12.17 -2.60 9.48
CA HIS A 29 12.45 -3.28 10.75
C HIS A 29 12.87 -2.31 11.86
N LYS A 30 13.57 -1.23 11.53
CA LYS A 30 14.00 -0.20 12.49
C LYS A 30 12.84 0.68 12.94
N SER A 31 12.00 1.12 12.00
CA SER A 31 10.89 2.03 12.29
C SER A 31 9.65 1.31 12.83
N PHE A 32 9.43 0.05 12.44
CA PHE A 32 8.23 -0.72 12.75
C PHE A 32 8.56 -2.18 13.11
N PRO A 33 9.32 -2.42 14.20
CA PRO A 33 9.84 -3.74 14.56
C PRO A 33 8.72 -4.75 14.85
N GLU A 34 7.63 -4.33 15.49
CA GLU A 34 6.51 -5.20 15.87
C GLU A 34 5.81 -5.77 14.63
N GLN A 35 5.57 -4.92 13.64
CA GLN A 35 4.83 -5.28 12.44
C GLN A 35 5.67 -6.17 11.53
N PHE A 36 6.99 -6.00 11.52
CA PHE A 36 7.91 -6.81 10.69
C PHE A 36 8.59 -7.96 11.43
N LYS A 37 8.26 -8.22 12.70
CA LYS A 37 8.80 -9.35 13.47
C LYS A 37 8.56 -10.67 12.74
N GLY A 38 9.62 -11.45 12.53
CA GLY A 38 9.58 -12.75 11.84
C GLY A 38 9.45 -12.67 10.31
N VAL A 39 9.44 -11.48 9.71
CA VAL A 39 9.45 -11.34 8.24
C VAL A 39 10.88 -11.49 7.73
N SER A 40 11.16 -12.56 6.99
CA SER A 40 12.44 -12.71 6.32
C SER A 40 12.54 -11.78 5.11
N ARG A 41 13.78 -11.41 4.74
CA ARG A 41 14.05 -10.62 3.54
C ARG A 41 13.51 -11.28 2.26
N HIS A 42 13.51 -12.61 2.19
CA HIS A 42 12.94 -13.34 1.06
C HIS A 42 11.42 -13.11 0.95
N LYS A 43 10.70 -13.22 2.06
CA LYS A 43 9.26 -12.96 2.14
C LYS A 43 8.95 -11.49 1.85
N PHE A 44 9.77 -10.57 2.37
CA PHE A 44 9.69 -9.14 2.06
C PHE A 44 9.71 -8.86 0.55
N LYS A 45 10.70 -9.44 -0.15
CA LYS A 45 10.86 -9.26 -1.60
C LYS A 45 9.78 -9.96 -2.43
N ARG A 46 9.54 -11.26 -2.19
CA ARG A 46 8.69 -12.09 -3.08
C ARG A 46 7.20 -11.96 -2.83
N VAL A 47 6.80 -11.53 -1.63
CA VAL A 47 5.38 -11.36 -1.29
C VAL A 47 5.05 -9.88 -1.30
N TYR A 48 5.62 -9.10 -0.38
CA TYR A 48 5.17 -7.72 -0.20
C TYR A 48 5.56 -6.80 -1.36
N LEU A 49 6.83 -6.78 -1.76
CA LEU A 49 7.26 -5.94 -2.89
C LEU A 49 6.71 -6.43 -4.23
N LYS A 50 6.59 -7.75 -4.44
CA LYS A 50 5.98 -8.32 -5.65
C LYS A 50 4.52 -7.87 -5.78
N ASN A 51 3.73 -8.01 -4.73
CA ASN A 51 2.33 -7.59 -4.72
C ASN A 51 2.23 -6.08 -4.94
N LEU A 52 3.04 -5.26 -4.25
CA LEU A 52 3.03 -3.81 -4.44
C LEU A 52 3.39 -3.39 -5.88
N LYS A 53 4.27 -4.13 -6.55
CA LYS A 53 4.61 -3.93 -7.96
C LYS A 53 3.45 -4.34 -8.88
N GLU A 54 2.82 -5.49 -8.63
CA GLU A 54 1.67 -5.99 -9.40
C GLU A 54 0.48 -5.02 -9.34
N PHE A 55 0.23 -4.43 -8.17
CA PHE A 55 -0.78 -3.39 -7.99
C PHE A 55 -0.36 -2.00 -8.50
N LYS A 56 0.81 -1.87 -9.17
CA LYS A 56 1.36 -0.61 -9.67
C LYS A 56 1.52 0.48 -8.59
N HIS A 57 1.61 0.07 -7.33
CA HIS A 57 1.82 0.99 -6.22
C HIS A 57 3.28 1.43 -6.10
N VAL A 58 4.19 0.56 -6.54
CA VAL A 58 5.64 0.72 -6.40
C VAL A 58 6.30 0.36 -7.73
N GLU A 59 7.27 1.17 -8.12
CA GLU A 59 8.12 0.96 -9.28
C GLU A 59 9.52 0.55 -8.82
N ILE A 60 10.11 -0.43 -9.51
CA ILE A 60 11.49 -0.82 -9.27
C ILE A 60 12.26 -0.52 -10.55
N LYS A 61 13.12 0.49 -10.51
CA LYS A 61 13.89 0.97 -11.66
C LYS A 61 15.40 0.84 -11.40
N PRO A 62 16.18 0.41 -12.39
CA PRO A 62 17.63 0.48 -12.31
C PRO A 62 18.07 1.94 -12.42
N VAL A 63 19.01 2.33 -11.57
CA VAL A 63 19.68 3.63 -11.60
C VAL A 63 21.16 3.40 -11.92
N ARG A 64 21.65 4.16 -12.89
CA ARG A 64 23.03 4.12 -13.40
C ARG A 64 23.80 5.40 -13.14
N ASP A 65 23.14 6.39 -12.54
CA ASP A 65 23.74 7.69 -12.28
C ASP A 65 24.91 7.53 -11.30
N PRO A 66 26.13 7.98 -11.67
CA PRO A 66 27.34 7.70 -10.90
C PRO A 66 27.28 8.32 -9.50
N GLU A 67 26.75 9.53 -9.37
CA GLU A 67 26.59 10.22 -8.08
C GLU A 67 25.67 9.47 -7.11
N VAL A 68 24.55 8.94 -7.62
CA VAL A 68 23.61 8.16 -6.82
C VAL A 68 24.24 6.84 -6.40
N LEU A 69 24.99 6.20 -7.31
CA LEU A 69 25.71 4.97 -7.01
C LEU A 69 26.80 5.18 -5.97
N GLU A 70 27.53 6.29 -5.99
CA GLU A 70 28.52 6.63 -4.97
C GLU A 70 27.89 6.85 -3.59
N LYS A 71 26.79 7.62 -3.53
CA LYS A 71 26.03 7.79 -2.28
C LYS A 71 25.52 6.45 -1.74
N LEU A 72 25.05 5.56 -2.61
CA LEU A 72 24.63 4.23 -2.20
C LEU A 72 25.79 3.36 -1.73
N ARG A 73 26.99 3.47 -2.32
CA ARG A 73 28.18 2.73 -1.89
C ARG A 73 28.67 3.16 -0.50
N GLN A 74 28.49 4.43 -0.15
CA GLN A 74 28.81 4.94 1.19
C GLN A 74 27.87 4.37 2.26
N ASP A 75 26.66 3.95 1.89
CA ASP A 75 25.70 3.34 2.80
C ASP A 75 25.90 1.81 2.90
N PRO A 76 26.31 1.28 4.07
CA PRO A 76 26.51 -0.16 4.26
C PRO A 76 25.21 -0.97 4.09
N GLU A 77 24.04 -0.36 4.28
CA GLU A 77 22.75 -1.05 4.16
C GLU A 77 22.36 -1.33 2.71
N SER A 78 22.89 -0.56 1.75
CA SER A 78 22.55 -0.70 0.33
C SER A 78 23.05 -2.03 -0.27
N ARG A 79 24.18 -2.55 0.25
CA ARG A 79 24.96 -3.68 -0.32
C ARG A 79 25.29 -3.49 -1.81
N VAL A 80 25.47 -2.25 -2.26
CA VAL A 80 25.96 -1.93 -3.60
C VAL A 80 27.49 -1.98 -3.56
N THR A 81 28.07 -2.99 -4.22
CA THR A 81 29.53 -3.14 -4.32
C THR A 81 30.07 -2.30 -5.48
N ALA A 82 31.34 -1.91 -5.41
CA ALA A 82 32.01 -1.13 -6.47
C ALA A 82 31.96 -1.80 -7.86
N ALA A 83 31.92 -3.13 -7.89
CA ALA A 83 31.79 -3.92 -9.12
C ALA A 83 30.43 -3.76 -9.83
N LYS A 84 29.39 -3.29 -9.14
CA LYS A 84 28.06 -3.11 -9.74
C LYS A 84 27.96 -1.77 -10.45
N LYS A 85 27.60 -1.83 -11.73
CA LYS A 85 27.35 -0.67 -12.61
C LYS A 85 25.95 -0.08 -12.47
N GLU A 86 25.06 -0.76 -11.76
CA GLU A 86 23.68 -0.31 -11.53
C GLU A 86 23.17 -0.72 -10.15
N ALA A 87 22.24 0.08 -9.62
CA ALA A 87 21.51 -0.20 -8.40
C ALA A 87 20.01 -0.20 -8.68
N TRP A 88 19.27 -1.12 -8.05
CA TRP A 88 17.83 -1.22 -8.23
C TRP A 88 17.13 -0.48 -7.09
N LEU A 89 16.49 0.64 -7.43
CA LEU A 89 15.77 1.47 -6.47
C LEU A 89 14.27 1.20 -6.56
N VAL A 90 13.66 1.17 -5.39
CA VAL A 90 12.24 1.04 -5.16
C VAL A 90 11.69 2.45 -4.94
N ARG A 91 10.72 2.87 -5.76
CA ARG A 91 10.05 4.17 -5.69
C ARG A 91 8.55 3.97 -5.63
N ILE A 92 7.83 4.83 -4.91
CA ILE A 92 6.36 4.83 -4.94
C ILE A 92 5.87 5.41 -6.28
N SER A 93 4.73 4.93 -6.79
CA SER A 93 4.11 5.53 -7.99
C SER A 93 3.74 6.98 -7.74
N ASP A 94 3.98 7.85 -8.73
CA ASP A 94 3.70 9.29 -8.65
C ASP A 94 2.22 9.58 -8.35
N SER A 95 1.31 8.74 -8.84
CA SER A 95 -0.13 8.80 -8.56
C SER A 95 -0.49 8.63 -7.08
N LEU A 96 0.39 8.02 -6.28
CA LEU A 96 0.17 7.75 -4.86
C LEU A 96 0.98 8.67 -3.95
N ILE A 97 1.96 9.40 -4.47
CA ILE A 97 2.83 10.29 -3.68
C ILE A 97 1.96 11.27 -2.88
N THR A 98 1.08 12.01 -3.55
CA THR A 98 0.19 13.01 -2.92
C THR A 98 -0.69 12.43 -1.81
N LYS A 99 -1.19 11.19 -1.98
CA LYS A 99 -2.00 10.51 -0.97
C LYS A 99 -1.22 10.24 0.31
N TYR A 100 0.03 9.81 0.19
CA TYR A 100 0.85 9.42 1.33
C TYR A 100 1.72 10.57 1.89
N GLU A 101 1.95 11.64 1.12
CA GLU A 101 2.66 12.85 1.58
C GLU A 101 1.83 13.64 2.60
N SER A 102 0.50 13.66 2.43
CA SER A 102 -0.41 14.40 3.31
C SER A 102 -0.46 13.88 4.75
N GLY A 103 0.28 12.82 5.09
CA GLY A 103 0.29 12.22 6.43
C GLY A 103 -1.04 11.56 6.84
N LYS A 104 -2.11 11.77 6.08
CA LYS A 104 -3.36 11.03 6.14
C LYS A 104 -3.12 9.65 5.55
N VAL A 105 -2.43 8.82 6.31
CA VAL A 105 -2.61 7.38 6.20
C VAL A 105 -4.09 7.17 6.50
N ASP A 106 -4.92 7.12 5.46
CA ASP A 106 -6.25 6.51 5.57
C ASP A 106 -5.98 5.11 6.10
N LEU A 107 -6.17 4.96 7.41
CA LEU A 107 -6.13 3.72 8.18
C LEU A 107 -7.34 2.88 7.73
N GLY A 108 -7.31 2.47 6.46
CA GLY A 108 -8.45 1.96 5.74
C GLY A 108 -9.56 2.98 5.60
N THR A 109 -9.86 3.40 4.36
CA THR A 109 -11.28 3.37 4.00
C THR A 109 -11.68 1.90 4.13
N SER A 110 -12.14 1.59 5.34
CA SER A 110 -12.32 0.26 5.88
C SER A 110 -13.17 -0.55 4.91
N HIS A 111 -12.59 -1.60 4.33
CA HIS A 111 -13.40 -2.59 3.60
C HIS A 111 -14.53 -3.12 4.50
N LYS A 112 -14.34 -3.13 5.84
CA LYS A 112 -15.44 -3.40 6.78
C LYS A 112 -16.53 -2.34 6.74
N ASN A 113 -16.23 -1.05 6.63
CA ASN A 113 -17.25 -0.01 6.55
C ASN A 113 -18.04 -0.08 5.23
N ILE A 114 -17.40 -0.53 4.14
CA ILE A 114 -18.08 -0.76 2.86
C ILE A 114 -18.96 -2.02 2.96
N ILE A 115 -18.46 -3.10 3.55
CA ILE A 115 -19.24 -4.34 3.76
C ILE A 115 -20.41 -4.10 4.74
N GLU A 116 -20.19 -3.40 5.85
CA GLU A 116 -21.22 -3.02 6.82
C GLU A 116 -22.26 -2.09 6.17
N LYS A 117 -21.85 -1.13 5.34
CA LYS A 117 -22.80 -0.33 4.54
C LYS A 117 -23.58 -1.21 3.56
N ILE A 118 -22.93 -2.14 2.85
CA ILE A 118 -23.63 -3.08 1.95
C ILE A 118 -24.63 -3.94 2.74
N GLU A 119 -24.27 -4.42 3.94
CA GLU A 119 -25.14 -5.22 4.79
C GLU A 119 -26.31 -4.42 5.36
N GLN A 120 -26.08 -3.17 5.79
CA GLN A 120 -27.14 -2.23 6.21
C GLN A 120 -28.10 -1.91 5.06
N GLU A 121 -27.60 -1.75 3.84
CA GLU A 121 -28.45 -1.47 2.68
C GLU A 121 -29.20 -2.74 2.21
N ARG A 122 -28.61 -3.93 2.37
CA ARG A 122 -29.28 -5.22 2.14
C ARG A 122 -30.34 -5.52 3.21
N SER A 123 -30.14 -5.14 4.46
CA SER A 123 -31.15 -5.34 5.50
C SER A 123 -32.41 -4.52 5.21
N LYS A 124 -32.25 -3.27 4.76
CA LYS A 124 -33.38 -2.43 4.27
C LYS A 124 -34.14 -3.08 3.11
N SER A 125 -33.43 -3.79 2.24
CA SER A 125 -34.05 -4.55 1.14
C SER A 125 -34.87 -5.75 1.67
N LYS A 126 -34.41 -6.41 2.74
CA LYS A 126 -35.18 -7.46 3.42
C LYS A 126 -36.41 -6.90 4.12
N ASP A 127 -36.31 -5.71 4.71
CA ASP A 127 -37.43 -5.03 5.38
C ASP A 127 -38.56 -4.67 4.40
N PHE A 128 -38.25 -4.46 3.12
CA PHE A 128 -39.26 -4.32 2.06
C PHE A 128 -40.01 -5.63 1.80
N TRP A 129 -39.28 -6.74 1.61
CA TRP A 129 -39.91 -8.07 1.39
C TRP A 129 -40.66 -8.60 2.62
N ALA A 130 -40.28 -8.17 3.82
CA ALA A 130 -40.98 -8.47 5.06
C ALA A 130 -42.23 -7.58 5.30
N GLY A 131 -42.50 -6.60 4.43
CA GLY A 131 -43.67 -5.70 4.54
C GLY A 131 -43.51 -4.57 5.57
N SER A 132 -42.33 -4.41 6.17
CA SER A 132 -42.03 -3.35 7.12
C SER A 132 -41.80 -1.99 6.44
N THR A 133 -41.54 -1.97 5.13
CA THR A 133 -41.41 -0.74 4.33
C THR A 133 -42.12 -0.87 2.98
N ASN A 134 -42.70 0.23 2.48
CA ASN A 134 -43.50 0.25 1.25
C ASN A 134 -42.71 0.62 -0.01
N LYS A 135 -41.38 0.82 0.08
CA LYS A 135 -40.56 1.25 -1.06
C LYS A 135 -39.45 0.24 -1.33
N PRO A 136 -39.33 -0.29 -2.56
CA PRO A 136 -38.24 -1.19 -2.92
C PRO A 136 -36.91 -0.46 -2.80
N HIS A 137 -35.97 -1.08 -2.08
CA HIS A 137 -34.67 -0.49 -1.81
C HIS A 137 -33.61 -1.13 -2.70
N ASP A 138 -33.04 -0.37 -3.63
CA ASP A 138 -31.96 -0.84 -4.50
C ASP A 138 -30.60 -0.37 -3.96
N TRP A 139 -29.96 -1.24 -3.19
CA TRP A 139 -28.65 -0.99 -2.60
C TRP A 139 -27.56 -0.71 -3.66
N ARG A 140 -27.69 -1.20 -4.90
CA ARG A 140 -26.70 -0.93 -5.96
C ARG A 140 -26.79 0.50 -6.43
N ALA A 141 -28.00 0.98 -6.72
CA ALA A 141 -28.23 2.36 -7.15
C ALA A 141 -27.78 3.38 -6.09
N VAL A 142 -27.98 3.08 -4.80
CA VAL A 142 -27.52 3.93 -3.69
C VAL A 142 -25.99 3.99 -3.60
N LEU A 143 -25.31 2.88 -3.83
CA LEU A 143 -23.84 2.84 -3.83
C LEU A 143 -23.22 3.53 -5.05
N GLU A 144 -23.85 3.40 -6.22
CA GLU A 144 -23.44 4.14 -7.42
C GLU A 144 -23.64 5.65 -7.26
N ALA A 145 -24.78 6.08 -6.70
CA ALA A 145 -25.07 7.49 -6.42
C ALA A 145 -24.13 8.11 -5.37
N SER A 146 -23.56 7.31 -4.47
CA SER A 146 -22.57 7.75 -3.48
C SER A 146 -21.12 7.66 -3.97
N GLY A 147 -20.90 7.34 -5.25
CA GLY A 147 -19.58 7.33 -5.89
C GLY A 147 -18.76 6.06 -5.61
N HIS A 148 -19.38 4.99 -5.12
CA HIS A 148 -18.71 3.71 -4.89
C HIS A 148 -18.82 2.81 -6.12
N LYS A 149 -17.70 2.26 -6.62
CA LYS A 149 -17.71 1.25 -7.69
C LYS A 149 -18.29 -0.07 -7.16
N VAL A 150 -19.36 -0.55 -7.79
CA VAL A 150 -20.10 -1.78 -7.40
C VAL A 150 -19.77 -2.99 -8.28
N SER A 151 -18.72 -2.91 -9.11
CA SER A 151 -18.24 -4.04 -9.91
C SER A 151 -17.58 -5.10 -9.03
N LEU A 152 -18.27 -6.22 -8.80
CA LEU A 152 -17.72 -7.49 -8.34
C LEU A 152 -17.17 -8.27 -9.53
#